data_AF-A0AB34CN95-F1
#
_entry.id   AF-A0AB34CN95-F1
#
_cell.length_a   1.000
_cell.length_b   1.000
_cell.length_c   1.000
_cell.angle_alpha   90.00
_cell.angle_beta   90.00
_cell.angle_gamma   90.00
#
_symmetry.space_group_name_H-M   'P 1'
#
loop_
_entity.id
_entity.type
_entity.pdbx_description
1 polymer ?
#
loop_
_entity_poly.entity_id
_entity_poly.type
_entity_poly.pdbx_seq_one_letter_code
_entity_poly.pdbx_strand_id
1 'polypeptide(L)'
;MSIAAVMPARLTHTWIDESVRMRETTVGQQCEILAHSTLEYSVLGDFSYVGEHCCLADTKVGRFCAIANQVRIGAPNHPMDRASQHRFTYCPEYYHPDARRDQGFFAARRADRIVIGNDVWIGHGVIVLPGVTIGDGAVLAAGAVVTKHVAPYTVVGGVPARPLRVRFTPAIAARLQRIAWWNWPLEKLLANLPDFQHGDIDAFCQRHGE
;
A
#
# COMPACT_ATOMS: atom_id res chain seq x y z
N MET A 1 -42.17 2.69 -20.18
CA MET A 1 -41.11 2.03 -19.38
C MET A 1 -39.79 2.62 -19.82
N SER A 2 -39.11 3.39 -18.96
CA SER A 2 -37.79 3.94 -19.28
C SER A 2 -36.75 2.83 -19.08
N ILE A 3 -36.04 2.48 -20.15
CA ILE A 3 -34.86 1.63 -20.06
C ILE A 3 -33.81 2.51 -19.37
N ALA A 4 -33.54 2.24 -18.09
CA ALA A 4 -32.44 2.88 -17.38
C ALA A 4 -31.16 2.57 -18.17
N ALA A 5 -30.52 3.60 -18.73
CA ALA A 5 -29.25 3.44 -19.40
C ALA A 5 -28.26 2.87 -18.40
N VAL A 6 -27.70 1.69 -18.71
CA VAL A 6 -26.63 1.10 -17.91
C VAL A 6 -25.42 2.03 -18.04
N MET A 7 -25.14 2.81 -17.00
CA MET A 7 -23.95 3.65 -16.99
C MET A 7 -22.72 2.74 -16.98
N PRO A 8 -21.69 3.00 -17.81
CA PRO A 8 -20.48 2.20 -17.80
C PRO A 8 -19.80 2.29 -16.44
N ALA A 9 -19.06 1.23 -16.08
CA ALA A 9 -18.22 1.26 -14.88
C ALA A 9 -17.24 2.45 -14.95
N ARG A 10 -17.07 3.16 -13.83
CA ARG A 10 -16.20 4.35 -13.79
C ARG A 10 -14.73 4.02 -14.03
N LEU A 11 -14.29 2.84 -13.59
CA LEU A 11 -12.90 2.38 -13.70
C LEU A 11 -12.81 1.18 -14.64
N THR A 12 -12.93 1.43 -15.95
CA THR A 12 -12.57 0.43 -16.99
C THR A 12 -11.08 0.35 -17.24
N HIS A 13 -10.35 1.39 -16.82
CA HIS A 13 -8.90 1.55 -16.91
C HIS A 13 -8.42 2.28 -15.65
N THR A 14 -7.11 2.31 -15.44
CA THR A 14 -6.51 3.09 -14.36
C THR A 14 -6.71 4.58 -14.60
N TRP A 15 -7.20 5.28 -13.59
CA TRP A 15 -7.36 6.73 -13.58
C TRP A 15 -6.38 7.35 -12.59
N ILE A 16 -5.67 8.39 -13.04
CA ILE A 16 -4.67 9.11 -12.25
C ILE A 16 -4.94 10.59 -12.44
N ASP A 17 -5.15 11.30 -11.34
CA ASP A 17 -5.33 12.75 -11.35
C ASP A 17 -4.10 13.47 -11.94
N GLU A 18 -4.33 14.54 -12.69
CA GLU A 18 -3.28 15.28 -13.41
C GLU A 18 -2.20 15.87 -12.50
N SER A 19 -2.52 16.12 -11.23
CA SER A 19 -1.60 16.69 -10.26
C SER A 19 -0.65 15.66 -9.61
N VAL A 20 -0.86 14.37 -9.89
CA VAL A 20 -0.03 13.28 -9.37
C VAL A 20 1.35 13.32 -10.01
N ARG A 21 2.39 13.30 -9.19
CA ARG A 21 3.77 13.16 -9.65
C ARG A 21 4.25 11.74 -9.51
N MET A 22 4.82 11.20 -10.58
CA MET A 22 5.40 9.86 -10.59
C MET A 22 6.85 9.88 -11.06
N ARG A 23 7.70 9.11 -10.37
CA ARG A 23 9.08 8.83 -10.80
C ARG A 23 9.35 7.34 -10.65
N GLU A 24 9.81 6.69 -11.72
CA GLU A 24 10.15 5.26 -11.71
C GLU A 24 9.08 4.40 -11.01
N THR A 25 7.82 4.64 -11.38
CA THR A 25 6.66 4.00 -10.75
C THR A 25 5.86 3.24 -11.79
N THR A 26 5.35 2.08 -11.39
CA THR A 26 4.42 1.27 -12.20
C THR A 26 3.09 1.15 -11.47
N VAL A 27 1.99 1.39 -12.19
CA VAL A 27 0.62 1.27 -11.67
C VAL A 27 -0.09 0.16 -12.43
N GLY A 28 -0.78 -0.71 -11.70
CA GLY A 28 -1.60 -1.79 -12.22
C GLY A 28 -2.86 -1.29 -12.94
N GLN A 29 -3.75 -2.22 -13.24
CA GLN A 29 -5.02 -1.94 -13.94
C GLN A 29 -6.12 -1.50 -12.97
N GLN A 30 -7.08 -0.72 -13.48
CA GLN A 30 -8.28 -0.28 -12.78
C GLN A 30 -8.00 0.31 -11.39
N CYS A 31 -6.87 1.01 -11.25
CA CYS A 31 -6.51 1.76 -10.06
C CYS A 31 -7.10 3.18 -10.12
N GLU A 32 -7.20 3.84 -8.97
CA GLU A 32 -7.59 5.24 -8.86
C GLU A 32 -6.58 5.98 -7.97
N ILE A 33 -5.90 6.99 -8.51
CA ILE A 33 -4.95 7.82 -7.75
C ILE A 33 -5.46 9.25 -7.74
N LEU A 34 -5.85 9.73 -6.56
CA LEU A 34 -6.41 11.07 -6.37
C LEU A 34 -5.33 12.15 -6.26
N ALA A 35 -5.79 13.40 -6.25
CA ALA A 35 -4.98 14.59 -6.43
C ALA A 35 -3.84 14.75 -5.42
N HIS A 36 -2.80 15.46 -5.88
CA HIS A 36 -1.67 15.95 -5.09
C HIS A 36 -0.84 14.87 -4.40
N SER A 37 -0.93 13.63 -4.87
CA SER A 37 -0.12 12.51 -4.42
C SER A 37 1.21 12.42 -5.18
N THR A 38 2.22 11.83 -4.56
CA THR A 38 3.53 11.58 -5.18
C THR A 38 3.91 10.12 -4.98
N LEU A 39 4.24 9.43 -6.06
CA LEU A 39 4.71 8.04 -6.05
C LEU A 39 6.10 7.98 -6.67
N GLU A 40 7.10 7.50 -5.92
CA GLU A 40 8.47 7.41 -6.39
C GLU A 40 9.03 6.01 -6.15
N TYR A 41 9.66 5.42 -7.16
CA TYR A 41 10.31 4.11 -7.07
C TYR A 41 9.39 3.00 -6.56
N SER A 42 8.12 3.10 -6.94
CA SER A 42 7.04 2.34 -6.33
C SER A 42 6.28 1.47 -7.33
N VAL A 43 5.61 0.46 -6.82
CA VAL A 43 4.68 -0.38 -7.60
C VAL A 43 3.34 -0.38 -6.88
N LEU A 44 2.26 -0.11 -7.61
CA LEU A 44 0.88 -0.21 -7.13
C LEU A 44 0.16 -1.33 -7.88
N GLY A 45 -0.29 -2.37 -7.17
CA GLY A 45 -1.02 -3.49 -7.77
C GLY A 45 -2.45 -3.14 -8.16
N ASP A 46 -3.00 -3.92 -9.10
CA ASP A 46 -4.34 -3.72 -9.68
C ASP A 46 -5.44 -3.47 -8.63
N PHE A 47 -6.47 -2.73 -9.04
CA PHE A 47 -7.67 -2.44 -8.24
C PHE A 47 -7.41 -1.72 -6.92
N SER A 48 -6.20 -1.21 -6.71
CA SER A 48 -5.88 -0.41 -5.53
C SER A 48 -6.18 1.07 -5.78
N TYR A 49 -6.49 1.81 -4.72
CA TYR A 49 -6.64 3.25 -4.80
C TYR A 49 -5.76 3.98 -3.80
N VAL A 50 -5.38 5.20 -4.17
CA VAL A 50 -4.58 6.12 -3.36
C VAL A 50 -5.33 7.43 -3.24
N GLY A 51 -5.64 7.80 -1.99
CA GLY A 51 -6.28 9.06 -1.66
C GLY A 51 -5.41 10.27 -1.96
N GLU A 52 -5.93 11.44 -1.61
CA GLU A 52 -5.27 12.72 -1.89
C GLU A 52 -4.07 12.96 -0.97
N HIS A 53 -3.12 13.74 -1.44
CA HIS A 53 -1.96 14.21 -0.66
C HIS A 53 -1.11 13.08 -0.04
N CYS A 54 -1.03 11.92 -0.71
CA CYS A 54 -0.21 10.81 -0.26
C CYS A 54 1.24 10.92 -0.79
N CYS A 55 2.18 10.37 -0.04
CA CYS A 55 3.57 10.24 -0.46
C CYS A 55 4.02 8.79 -0.31
N LEU A 56 4.20 8.09 -1.43
CA LEU A 56 4.69 6.71 -1.48
C LEU A 56 6.10 6.74 -2.08
N ALA A 57 7.08 6.29 -1.31
CA ALA A 57 8.45 6.16 -1.77
C ALA A 57 8.98 4.75 -1.48
N ASP A 58 9.74 4.20 -2.43
CA ASP A 58 10.45 2.94 -2.26
C ASP A 58 9.53 1.81 -1.74
N THR A 59 8.34 1.66 -2.33
CA THR A 59 7.32 0.71 -1.84
C THR A 59 6.76 -0.19 -2.94
N LYS A 60 6.45 -1.43 -2.60
CA LYS A 60 5.63 -2.34 -3.41
C LYS A 60 4.31 -2.57 -2.70
N VAL A 61 3.21 -2.18 -3.33
CA VAL A 61 1.84 -2.38 -2.85
C VAL A 61 1.17 -3.47 -3.68
N GLY A 62 0.48 -4.40 -3.01
CA GLY A 62 -0.30 -5.45 -3.66
C GLY A 62 -1.58 -4.95 -4.32
N ARG A 63 -2.47 -5.88 -4.63
CA ARG A 63 -3.75 -5.63 -5.30
C ARG A 63 -4.83 -5.30 -4.27
N PHE A 64 -5.89 -4.61 -4.72
CA PHE A 64 -7.07 -4.29 -3.90
C PHE A 64 -6.75 -3.55 -2.59
N CYS A 65 -5.69 -2.75 -2.56
CA CYS A 65 -5.35 -1.96 -1.37
C CYS A 65 -6.13 -0.64 -1.33
N ALA A 66 -6.56 -0.26 -0.13
CA ALA A 66 -7.28 0.95 0.15
C ALA A 66 -6.39 1.91 0.93
N ILE A 67 -5.82 2.92 0.26
CA ILE A 67 -4.94 3.91 0.87
C ILE A 67 -5.69 5.23 1.00
N ALA A 68 -6.02 5.62 2.24
CA ALA A 68 -6.73 6.87 2.52
C ALA A 68 -5.84 8.12 2.33
N ASN A 69 -6.45 9.30 2.43
CA ASN A 69 -5.75 10.57 2.25
C ASN A 69 -4.60 10.77 3.26
N GLN A 70 -3.59 11.55 2.85
CA GLN A 70 -2.47 12.00 3.68
C GLN A 70 -1.61 10.87 4.26
N VAL A 71 -1.55 9.72 3.58
CA VAL A 71 -0.67 8.61 3.97
C VAL A 71 0.77 8.87 3.51
N ARG A 72 1.73 8.56 4.39
CA ARG A 72 3.17 8.63 4.10
C ARG A 72 3.82 7.25 4.21
N ILE A 73 4.27 6.69 3.10
CA ILE A 73 5.00 5.41 3.05
C ILE A 73 6.43 5.68 2.59
N GLY A 74 7.41 5.11 3.30
CA GLY A 74 8.82 5.31 2.98
C GLY A 74 9.32 6.70 3.34
N ALA A 75 8.90 7.22 4.51
CA ALA A 75 9.54 8.40 5.10
C ALA A 75 11.02 8.06 5.38
N PRO A 76 11.97 8.73 4.73
CA PRO A 76 13.35 8.27 4.79
C PRO A 76 14.07 8.70 6.06
N ASN A 77 14.96 7.83 6.53
CA ASN A 77 15.85 8.15 7.63
C ASN A 77 17.12 8.86 7.15
N HIS A 78 17.64 9.75 8.00
CA HIS A 78 18.97 10.31 7.85
C HIS A 78 20.03 9.34 8.41
N PRO A 79 21.29 9.39 7.93
CA PRO A 79 22.36 8.56 8.48
C PRO A 79 22.71 9.04 9.90
N MET A 80 22.36 8.26 10.92
CA MET A 80 22.58 8.61 12.34
C MET A 80 23.92 8.14 12.89
N ASP A 81 24.68 7.40 12.10
CA ASP A 81 25.98 6.80 12.40
C ASP A 81 27.16 7.64 11.87
N ARG A 82 26.89 8.80 11.27
CA ARG A 82 27.88 9.75 10.75
C ARG A 82 28.07 10.92 11.71
N ALA A 83 29.20 11.63 11.57
CA ALA A 83 29.48 12.86 12.31
C ALA A 83 28.43 13.98 12.07
N SER A 84 27.70 13.93 10.94
CA SER A 84 26.57 14.81 10.65
C SER A 84 25.46 14.04 9.94
N GLN A 85 24.21 14.33 10.29
CA GLN A 85 23.02 13.81 9.60
C GLN A 85 22.66 14.65 8.36
N HIS A 86 23.35 15.77 8.14
CA HIS A 86 23.03 16.69 7.06
C HIS A 86 23.32 16.07 5.68
N ARG A 87 22.55 16.50 4.68
CA ARG A 87 22.63 15.97 3.31
C ARG A 87 23.99 16.12 2.64
N PHE A 88 24.86 17.02 3.10
CA PHE A 88 26.21 17.15 2.53
C PHE A 88 27.00 15.85 2.69
N THR A 89 26.66 15.00 3.67
CA THR A 89 27.35 13.72 3.87
C THR A 89 27.01 12.67 2.80
N TYR A 90 25.89 12.78 2.09
CA TYR A 90 25.46 11.81 1.06
C TYR A 90 25.05 12.44 -0.28
N CYS A 91 24.85 13.75 -0.34
CA CYS A 91 24.66 14.58 -1.54
C CYS A 91 25.65 15.76 -1.57
N PRO A 92 26.97 15.57 -1.40
CA PRO A 92 27.91 16.68 -1.34
C PRO A 92 28.00 17.46 -2.67
N GLU A 93 27.57 16.87 -3.79
CA GLU A 93 27.55 17.51 -5.11
C GLU A 93 26.62 18.74 -5.18
N TYR A 94 25.75 18.93 -4.18
CA TYR A 94 24.92 20.12 -4.04
C TYR A 94 25.72 21.35 -3.62
N TYR A 95 26.93 21.15 -3.07
CA TYR A 95 27.76 22.19 -2.48
C TYR A 95 29.11 22.31 -3.20
N HIS A 96 29.54 21.29 -3.95
CA HIS A 96 30.79 21.32 -4.69
C HIS A 96 30.72 20.45 -5.96
N PRO A 97 31.09 20.97 -7.15
CA PRO A 97 30.92 20.25 -8.43
C PRO A 97 31.74 18.96 -8.54
N ASP A 98 32.88 18.88 -7.85
CA ASP A 98 33.73 17.68 -7.87
C ASP A 98 33.35 16.63 -6.83
N ALA A 99 32.45 16.97 -5.90
CA ALA A 99 31.98 16.00 -4.94
C ALA A 99 31.00 15.02 -5.61
N ARG A 100 30.89 13.82 -5.05
CA ARG A 100 30.07 12.74 -5.62
C ARG A 100 29.05 12.28 -4.60
N ARG A 101 27.85 12.04 -5.10
CA ARG A 101 26.77 11.42 -4.36
C ARG A 101 27.22 10.09 -3.78
N ASP A 102 26.86 9.84 -2.52
CA ASP A 102 27.11 8.57 -1.87
C ASP A 102 26.13 7.51 -2.38
N GLN A 103 26.52 6.82 -3.46
CA GLN A 103 25.71 5.78 -4.08
C GLN A 103 25.41 4.63 -3.13
N GLY A 104 26.31 4.32 -2.19
CA GLY A 104 26.13 3.26 -1.20
C GLY A 104 24.99 3.56 -0.23
N PHE A 105 24.90 4.80 0.25
CA PHE A 105 23.79 5.26 1.09
C PHE A 105 22.44 5.13 0.38
N PHE A 106 22.36 5.55 -0.88
CA PHE A 106 21.12 5.45 -1.66
C PHE A 106 20.75 4.00 -2.02
N ALA A 107 21.75 3.15 -2.30
CA ALA A 107 21.52 1.72 -2.52
C ALA A 107 20.98 1.02 -1.26
N ALA A 108 21.56 1.31 -0.08
CA ALA A 108 21.08 0.77 1.19
C ALA A 108 19.65 1.25 1.50
N ARG A 109 19.37 2.54 1.29
CA ARG A 109 18.02 3.09 1.44
C ARG A 109 17.01 2.46 0.49
N ARG A 110 17.41 2.15 -0.75
CA ARG A 110 16.57 1.42 -1.72
C ARG A 110 16.34 -0.04 -1.28
N ALA A 111 17.30 -0.65 -0.58
CA ALA A 111 17.15 -2.00 -0.04
C ALA A 111 16.13 -2.08 1.09
N ASP A 112 15.94 -1.00 1.86
CA ASP A 112 14.86 -0.85 2.86
C ASP A 112 13.48 -0.58 2.22
N ARG A 113 13.19 -1.23 1.10
CA ARG A 113 11.92 -1.12 0.39
C ARG A 113 10.78 -1.69 1.25
N ILE A 114 9.68 -0.93 1.33
CA ILE A 114 8.46 -1.35 2.02
C ILE A 114 7.72 -2.36 1.13
N VAL A 115 7.17 -3.41 1.74
CA VAL A 115 6.33 -4.40 1.05
C VAL A 115 4.96 -4.44 1.72
N ILE A 116 3.92 -4.04 0.99
CA ILE A 116 2.52 -4.13 1.41
C ILE A 116 1.86 -5.23 0.59
N GLY A 117 1.19 -6.15 1.28
CA GLY A 117 0.42 -7.24 0.68
C GLY A 117 -0.84 -6.75 -0.06
N ASN A 118 -1.80 -7.65 -0.22
CA ASN A 118 -3.07 -7.43 -0.90
C ASN A 118 -4.19 -7.15 0.12
N ASP A 119 -5.29 -6.51 -0.29
CA ASP A 119 -6.45 -6.22 0.59
C ASP A 119 -6.05 -5.44 1.87
N VAL A 120 -5.01 -4.61 1.81
CA VAL A 120 -4.57 -3.83 2.98
C VAL A 120 -5.36 -2.54 3.03
N TRP A 121 -5.93 -2.24 4.20
CA TRP A 121 -6.52 -0.94 4.49
C TRP A 121 -5.55 -0.07 5.28
N ILE A 122 -5.18 1.07 4.70
CA ILE A 122 -4.30 2.07 5.32
C ILE A 122 -5.15 3.32 5.62
N GLY A 123 -5.39 3.56 6.90
CA GLY A 123 -6.17 4.68 7.39
C GLY A 123 -5.51 6.04 7.12
N HIS A 124 -6.31 7.09 7.26
CA HIS A 124 -5.88 8.47 7.04
C HIS A 124 -4.65 8.82 7.88
N GLY A 125 -3.68 9.53 7.30
CA GLY A 125 -2.54 10.05 8.06
C GLY A 125 -1.54 8.99 8.57
N VAL A 126 -1.64 7.74 8.13
CA VAL A 126 -0.70 6.68 8.54
C VAL A 126 0.70 6.95 7.98
N ILE A 127 1.72 6.70 8.80
CA ILE A 127 3.13 6.74 8.43
C ILE A 127 3.71 5.33 8.50
N VAL A 128 4.30 4.83 7.40
CA VAL A 128 4.99 3.54 7.35
C VAL A 128 6.49 3.76 7.15
N LEU A 129 7.30 3.27 8.08
CA LEU A 129 8.76 3.41 8.04
C LEU A 129 9.42 2.45 7.04
N PRO A 130 10.64 2.77 6.54
CA PRO A 130 11.41 1.92 5.65
C PRO A 130 11.65 0.50 6.20
N GLY A 131 11.76 -0.48 5.31
CA GLY A 131 12.02 -1.89 5.61
C GLY A 131 10.85 -2.67 6.20
N VAL A 132 9.69 -2.04 6.41
CA VAL A 132 8.51 -2.70 6.99
C VAL A 132 7.79 -3.57 5.95
N THR A 133 7.27 -4.71 6.40
CA THR A 133 6.39 -5.61 5.63
C THR A 133 5.01 -5.63 6.27
N ILE A 134 3.97 -5.41 5.46
CA ILE A 134 2.56 -5.45 5.87
C ILE A 134 1.91 -6.63 5.17
N GLY A 135 1.43 -7.61 5.93
CA GLY A 135 0.79 -8.81 5.39
C GLY A 135 -0.59 -8.54 4.79
N ASP A 136 -1.07 -9.48 3.97
CA ASP A 136 -2.37 -9.30 3.29
C ASP A 136 -3.52 -9.16 4.28
N GLY A 137 -4.52 -8.36 3.92
CA GLY A 137 -5.68 -8.13 4.75
C GLY A 137 -5.40 -7.33 6.03
N ALA A 138 -4.18 -6.86 6.27
CA ALA A 138 -3.87 -6.06 7.45
C ALA A 138 -4.61 -4.71 7.43
N VAL A 139 -4.79 -4.13 8.61
CA VAL A 139 -5.41 -2.81 8.78
C VAL A 139 -4.49 -1.92 9.60
N LEU A 140 -4.14 -0.77 9.05
CA LEU A 140 -3.37 0.27 9.74
C LEU A 140 -4.36 1.38 10.13
N ALA A 141 -4.69 1.48 11.41
CA ALA A 141 -5.65 2.47 11.90
C ALA A 141 -5.13 3.90 11.64
N ALA A 142 -6.06 4.85 11.47
CA ALA A 142 -5.72 6.24 11.16
C ALA A 142 -4.71 6.84 12.16
N GLY A 143 -3.77 7.63 11.64
CA GLY A 143 -2.70 8.29 12.39
C GLY A 143 -1.62 7.37 12.95
N ALA A 144 -1.62 6.06 12.62
CA ALA A 144 -0.61 5.14 13.14
C ALA A 144 0.79 5.40 12.55
N VAL A 145 1.84 5.23 13.37
CA VAL A 145 3.24 5.22 12.92
C VAL A 145 3.76 3.80 12.99
N VAL A 146 3.81 3.13 11.84
CA VAL A 146 4.16 1.72 11.72
C VAL A 146 5.66 1.56 11.58
N THR A 147 6.27 1.04 12.65
CA THR A 147 7.73 0.90 12.78
C THR A 147 8.22 -0.55 12.75
N LYS A 148 7.31 -1.52 12.60
CA LYS A 148 7.59 -2.97 12.62
C LYS A 148 6.68 -3.70 11.64
N HIS A 149 7.09 -4.90 11.23
CA HIS A 149 6.27 -5.76 10.37
C HIS A 149 4.88 -6.03 10.99
N VAL A 150 3.87 -6.14 10.13
CA VAL A 150 2.49 -6.42 10.52
C VAL A 150 2.08 -7.74 9.88
N ALA A 151 1.64 -8.69 10.69
CA ALA A 151 1.19 -9.99 10.21
C ALA A 151 -0.11 -9.86 9.39
N PRO A 152 -0.38 -10.80 8.44
CA PRO A 152 -1.63 -10.83 7.70
C PRO A 152 -2.85 -10.76 8.62
N TYR A 153 -3.91 -10.08 8.16
CA TYR A 153 -5.17 -9.93 8.89
C TYR A 153 -5.05 -9.34 10.30
N THR A 154 -3.97 -8.61 10.61
CA THR A 154 -3.79 -7.92 11.89
C THR A 154 -4.20 -6.46 11.79
N VAL A 155 -4.91 -5.97 12.80
CA VAL A 155 -5.23 -4.55 12.96
C VAL A 155 -4.20 -3.94 13.92
N VAL A 156 -3.50 -2.90 13.47
CA VAL A 156 -2.54 -2.14 14.30
C VAL A 156 -2.95 -0.66 14.39
N GLY A 157 -2.51 0.02 15.44
CA GLY A 157 -2.73 1.46 15.60
C GLY A 157 -1.83 2.10 16.67
N GLY A 158 -1.76 3.42 16.67
CA GLY A 158 -1.00 4.22 17.65
C GLY A 158 0.39 4.66 17.18
N VAL A 159 1.11 5.36 18.07
CA VAL A 159 2.45 5.92 17.84
C VAL A 159 3.38 5.56 19.02
N PRO A 160 4.30 4.58 18.86
CA PRO A 160 4.41 3.67 17.71
C PRO A 160 3.22 2.70 17.62
N ALA A 161 2.94 2.21 16.41
CA ALA A 161 1.83 1.31 16.17
C ALA A 161 2.02 -0.02 16.91
N ARG A 162 0.94 -0.50 17.54
CA ARG A 162 0.88 -1.80 18.23
C ARG A 162 -0.29 -2.62 17.70
N PRO A 163 -0.21 -3.96 17.73
CA PRO A 163 -1.36 -4.82 17.48
C PRO A 163 -2.51 -4.47 18.42
N LEU A 164 -3.70 -4.27 17.84
CA LEU A 164 -4.93 -4.01 18.57
C LEU A 164 -5.78 -5.27 18.65
N ARG A 165 -5.95 -5.95 17.51
CA ARG A 165 -6.69 -7.22 17.37
C ARG A 165 -6.37 -7.88 16.03
N VAL A 166 -6.81 -9.11 15.86
CA VAL A 166 -6.90 -9.76 14.55
C VAL A 166 -8.26 -9.45 13.88
N ARG A 167 -8.32 -9.45 12.55
CA ARG A 167 -9.58 -9.42 11.79
C ARG A 167 -10.32 -10.75 11.90
N PHE A 168 -9.58 -11.85 11.79
CA PHE A 168 -10.11 -13.22 11.76
C PHE A 168 -9.28 -14.16 12.64
N THR A 169 -9.84 -15.31 12.97
CA THR A 169 -9.10 -16.39 13.64
C THR A 169 -7.95 -16.88 12.74
N PRO A 170 -6.87 -17.47 13.31
CA PRO A 170 -5.78 -18.00 12.52
C PRO A 170 -6.21 -19.01 11.45
N ALA A 171 -7.23 -19.84 11.75
CA ALA A 171 -7.78 -20.81 10.81
C ALA A 171 -8.43 -20.13 9.59
N ILE A 172 -9.23 -19.08 9.80
CA ILE A 172 -9.86 -18.33 8.72
C ILE A 172 -8.83 -17.53 7.92
N ALA A 173 -7.90 -16.87 8.60
CA ALA A 173 -6.80 -16.16 7.94
C ALA A 173 -6.00 -17.10 7.02
N ALA A 174 -5.67 -18.31 7.48
CA ALA A 174 -4.98 -19.31 6.68
C ALA A 174 -5.80 -19.80 5.48
N ARG A 175 -7.12 -19.93 5.61
CA ARG A 175 -8.02 -20.27 4.49
C ARG A 175 -8.03 -19.15 3.46
N LEU A 176 -8.23 -17.90 3.88
CA LEU A 176 -8.23 -16.76 2.96
C LEU A 176 -6.89 -16.58 2.22
N GLN A 177 -5.77 -16.83 2.90
CA GLN A 177 -4.44 -16.87 2.27
C GLN A 177 -4.34 -17.93 1.17
N ARG A 178 -4.92 -19.12 1.36
CA ARG A 178 -4.96 -20.16 0.32
C ARG A 178 -5.90 -19.80 -0.82
N ILE A 179 -7.07 -19.24 -0.50
CA ILE A 179 -8.07 -18.80 -1.50
C ILE A 179 -7.47 -17.72 -2.41
N ALA A 180 -6.67 -16.81 -1.83
CA ALA A 180 -5.95 -15.74 -2.52
C ALA A 180 -6.84 -15.03 -3.55
N TRP A 181 -8.05 -14.63 -3.12
CA TRP A 181 -9.09 -14.12 -4.02
C TRP A 181 -8.64 -12.90 -4.81
N TRP A 182 -7.68 -12.12 -4.31
CA TRP A 182 -7.04 -11.01 -5.01
C TRP A 182 -6.35 -11.44 -6.31
N ASN A 183 -6.14 -12.73 -6.55
CA ASN A 183 -5.62 -13.26 -7.81
C ASN A 183 -6.71 -13.64 -8.82
N TRP A 184 -7.99 -13.60 -8.44
CA TRP A 184 -9.08 -14.01 -9.31
C TRP A 184 -9.32 -13.00 -10.44
N PRO A 185 -9.79 -13.47 -11.62
CA PRO A 185 -10.29 -12.58 -12.66
C PRO A 185 -11.46 -11.74 -12.16
N LEU A 186 -11.58 -10.49 -12.65
CA LEU A 186 -12.66 -9.58 -12.26
C LEU A 186 -14.06 -10.19 -12.50
N GLU A 187 -14.22 -10.93 -13.60
CA GLU A 187 -15.46 -11.64 -13.92
C GLU A 187 -15.86 -12.62 -12.81
N LYS A 188 -14.90 -13.38 -12.26
CA LYS A 188 -15.16 -14.30 -11.14
C LYS A 188 -15.51 -13.53 -9.87
N LEU A 189 -14.85 -12.42 -9.59
CA LEU A 189 -15.17 -11.56 -8.44
C LEU A 189 -16.62 -11.06 -8.51
N LEU A 190 -17.02 -10.52 -9.67
CA LEU A 190 -18.36 -9.98 -9.87
C LEU A 190 -19.43 -11.08 -9.88
N ALA A 191 -19.15 -12.25 -10.45
CA ALA A 191 -20.05 -13.40 -10.41
C ALA A 191 -20.30 -13.92 -8.98
N ASN A 192 -19.32 -13.73 -8.08
CA ASN A 192 -19.41 -14.12 -6.67
C ASN A 192 -19.62 -12.91 -5.74
N LEU A 193 -20.03 -11.74 -6.26
CA LEU A 193 -20.21 -10.53 -5.47
C LEU A 193 -21.10 -10.72 -4.22
N PRO A 194 -22.21 -11.49 -4.26
CA PRO A 194 -23.01 -11.74 -3.07
C PRO A 194 -22.21 -12.36 -1.91
N ASP A 195 -21.20 -13.19 -2.20
CA ASP A 195 -20.36 -13.81 -1.18
C ASP A 195 -19.42 -12.80 -0.50
N PHE A 196 -18.92 -11.82 -1.25
CA PHE A 196 -18.08 -10.73 -0.71
C PHE A 196 -18.89 -9.71 0.09
N GLN A 197 -20.17 -9.54 -0.23
CA GLN A 197 -21.07 -8.63 0.47
C GLN A 197 -21.71 -9.26 1.72
N HIS A 198 -21.64 -10.58 1.84
CA HIS A 198 -22.19 -11.30 2.98
C HIS A 198 -21.22 -11.28 4.17
N GLY A 199 -21.76 -11.19 5.40
CA GLY A 199 -20.95 -11.08 6.63
C GLY A 199 -20.39 -12.40 7.17
N ASP A 200 -20.81 -13.54 6.62
CA ASP A 200 -20.38 -14.87 7.09
C ASP A 200 -19.10 -15.32 6.37
N ILE A 201 -17.95 -15.03 7.01
CA ILE A 201 -16.63 -15.37 6.48
C ILE A 201 -16.36 -16.88 6.48
N ASP A 202 -16.98 -17.64 7.39
CA ASP A 202 -16.83 -19.09 7.44
C ASP A 202 -17.49 -19.73 6.23
N ALA A 203 -18.70 -19.28 5.90
CA ALA A 203 -19.43 -19.73 4.72
C ALA A 203 -18.70 -19.32 3.43
N PHE A 204 -18.13 -18.11 3.35
CA PHE A 204 -17.26 -17.72 2.23
C PHE A 204 -16.10 -18.70 2.05
N CYS A 205 -15.38 -18.98 3.13
CA CYS A 205 -14.24 -19.88 3.06
C CYS A 205 -14.65 -21.32 2.77
N GLN A 206 -15.87 -21.75 3.11
CA GLN A 206 -16.38 -23.09 2.80
C GLN A 206 -16.67 -23.21 1.31
N ARG A 207 -17.27 -22.19 0.70
CA ARG A 207 -17.57 -22.18 -0.75
C ARG A 207 -16.34 -22.12 -1.63
N HIS A 208 -15.28 -21.43 -1.18
CA HIS A 208 -14.14 -21.09 -2.03
C HIS A 208 -12.81 -21.72 -1.62
N GLY A 209 -12.79 -22.48 -0.52
CA GLY A 209 -11.57 -22.99 0.13
C GLY A 209 -11.10 -24.37 -0.29
N GLU A 210 -11.67 -24.95 -1.34
CA GLU A 210 -11.23 -26.22 -1.97
C GLU A 210 -10.17 -25.97 -3.05
#